data_AF-G3HCL4-F1
#
_entry.id   AF-G3HCL4-F1
#
_cell.length_a   1.000
_cell.length_b   1.000
_cell.length_c   1.000
_cell.angle_alpha   90.00
_cell.angle_beta   90.00
_cell.angle_gamma   90.00
#
_symmetry.space_group_name_H-M   'P 1'
#
loop_
_entity.id
_entity.type
_entity.pdbx_description
1 polymer ?
#
loop_
_entity_poly.entity_id
_entity_poly.type
_entity_poly.pdbx_seq_one_letter_code
_entity_poly.pdbx_strand_id
1 'polypeptide(L)'
;MPSGRCHQRMQHRPAGVAEEGRPCPWVLPRPGWATVLRFSCLLLLGIVICCLIFCSQLWRQKQTQLKPIKCPVLNPTGRLTSILILFTFCPPAGPRKDPTLRWAAGPALGRSFTHGPGLEKGQLYIHREGIYRLHIQVTLANCSSAYSTIQHRATVAVGICSPAAHSISLLRLPFGQSCTVASQRLTHLAVGDVLCTNLTLPLLPSRNSEETFFGIHWVYP
;
A
#
# COMPACT_ATOMS: atom_id res chain seq x y z
N MET A 1 -71.88 53.97 71.39
CA MET A 1 -71.66 54.47 70.02
C MET A 1 -71.49 53.27 69.09
N PRO A 2 -72.37 53.12 68.08
CA PRO A 2 -72.34 52.02 67.12
C PRO A 2 -71.63 52.43 65.82
N SER A 3 -71.65 51.51 64.85
CA SER A 3 -71.45 51.68 63.40
C SER A 3 -70.18 50.97 62.90
N GLY A 4 -70.24 50.03 61.97
CA GLY A 4 -71.32 49.70 61.06
C GLY A 4 -70.67 49.13 59.80
N ARG A 5 -70.78 47.82 59.63
CA ARG A 5 -70.27 47.06 58.48
C ARG A 5 -71.26 47.25 57.32
N CYS A 6 -70.77 47.73 56.18
CA CYS A 6 -71.48 47.66 54.89
C CYS A 6 -70.45 47.60 53.75
N HIS A 7 -70.45 46.52 52.96
CA HIS A 7 -70.77 46.65 51.55
C HIS A 7 -71.19 45.30 50.93
N GLN A 8 -72.32 45.39 50.25
CA GLN A 8 -73.10 44.42 49.50
C GLN A 8 -72.37 43.95 48.21
N ARG A 9 -72.45 42.65 47.87
CA ARG A 9 -73.38 42.01 46.90
C ARG A 9 -73.00 42.27 45.42
N MET A 10 -72.72 41.21 44.67
CA MET A 10 -73.63 40.69 43.63
C MET A 10 -73.10 39.40 42.99
N GLN A 11 -73.96 38.39 43.02
CA GLN A 11 -73.90 37.15 42.26
C GLN A 11 -74.26 37.41 40.80
N HIS A 12 -73.54 36.80 39.85
CA HIS A 12 -74.14 36.31 38.61
C HIS A 12 -73.49 34.97 38.20
N ARG A 13 -74.35 33.97 37.99
CA ARG A 13 -74.05 32.63 37.44
C ARG A 13 -74.32 32.63 35.92
N PRO A 14 -73.87 31.59 35.18
CA PRO A 14 -73.46 31.63 33.76
C PRO A 14 -74.59 31.27 32.78
N ALA A 15 -74.41 31.56 31.49
CA ALA A 15 -75.03 30.82 30.38
C ALA A 15 -74.47 31.22 29.00
N GLY A 16 -74.15 30.20 28.18
CA GLY A 16 -74.06 30.24 26.70
C GLY A 16 -72.79 30.90 26.14
N VAL A 17 -72.14 30.42 25.09
CA VAL A 17 -72.61 29.69 23.91
C VAL A 17 -71.43 28.88 23.35
N ALA A 18 -71.71 27.67 22.89
CA ALA A 18 -70.80 26.81 22.15
C ALA A 18 -70.60 27.32 20.72
N GLU A 19 -69.37 27.40 20.24
CA GLU A 19 -69.10 27.29 18.80
C GLU A 19 -67.88 26.40 18.53
N GLU A 20 -68.18 25.36 17.74
CA GLU A 20 -67.34 24.29 17.24
C GLU A 20 -66.43 24.82 16.12
N GLY A 21 -65.15 25.02 16.40
CA GLY A 21 -64.15 25.41 15.41
C GLY A 21 -63.57 24.19 14.67
N ARG A 22 -63.94 24.01 13.40
CA ARG A 22 -63.42 22.98 12.48
C ARG A 22 -61.86 22.98 12.40
N PRO A 23 -61.19 21.82 12.37
CA PRO A 23 -59.74 21.75 12.23
C PRO A 23 -59.27 21.95 10.78
N CYS A 24 -58.25 22.79 10.59
CA CYS A 24 -57.61 23.03 9.29
C CYS A 24 -56.85 21.79 8.76
N PRO A 25 -56.91 21.44 7.45
CA PRO A 25 -56.40 20.16 6.94
C PRO A 25 -54.90 20.06 6.61
N TRP A 26 -54.05 21.07 6.85
CA TRP A 26 -52.65 21.05 6.37
C TRP A 26 -51.59 21.48 7.38
N VAL A 27 -51.74 21.09 8.65
CA VAL A 27 -50.60 21.16 9.58
C VAL A 27 -49.60 20.06 9.19
N LEU A 28 -48.64 20.41 8.32
CA LEU A 28 -47.43 19.61 8.13
C LEU A 28 -46.79 19.42 9.53
N PRO A 29 -46.60 18.18 10.01
CA PRO A 29 -46.03 17.95 11.32
C PRO A 29 -44.60 18.50 11.30
N ARG A 30 -44.37 19.64 11.95
CA ARG A 30 -43.01 20.12 12.21
C ARG A 30 -42.31 18.99 12.97
N PRO A 31 -41.27 18.36 12.41
CA PRO A 31 -40.57 17.31 13.12
C PRO A 31 -40.06 17.95 14.41
N GLY A 32 -40.50 17.40 15.55
CA GLY A 32 -40.04 17.88 16.84
C GLY A 32 -38.51 17.88 16.85
N TRP A 33 -37.91 18.87 17.49
CA TRP A 33 -36.45 19.00 17.59
C TRP A 33 -35.76 17.69 18.00
N ALA A 34 -36.44 16.85 18.79
CA ALA A 34 -36.02 15.50 19.14
C ALA A 34 -35.81 14.55 17.93
N THR A 35 -36.66 14.65 16.90
CA THR A 35 -36.56 13.87 15.67
C THR A 35 -35.36 14.32 14.85
N VAL A 36 -35.16 15.63 14.71
CA VAL A 36 -33.99 16.20 14.01
C VAL A 36 -32.69 15.82 14.72
N LEU A 37 -32.67 15.87 16.06
CA LEU A 37 -31.53 15.46 16.88
C LEU A 37 -31.22 13.96 16.75
N ARG A 38 -32.24 13.11 16.64
CA ARG A 38 -32.07 11.67 16.43
C ARG A 38 -31.47 11.37 15.05
N PHE A 39 -31.96 12.03 14.01
CA PHE A 39 -31.39 11.86 12.66
C PHE A 39 -29.95 12.38 12.57
N SER A 40 -29.62 13.49 13.22
CA SER A 40 -28.24 13.98 13.26
C SER A 40 -27.31 13.03 14.02
N CYS A 41 -27.75 12.47 15.16
CA CYS A 41 -26.99 11.44 15.87
C CYS A 41 -26.75 10.19 15.03
N LEU A 42 -27.77 9.69 14.32
CA LEU A 42 -27.64 8.52 13.45
C LEU A 42 -26.67 8.77 12.28
N LEU A 43 -26.70 9.98 11.72
CA LEU A 43 -25.81 10.37 10.62
C LEU A 43 -24.35 10.49 11.08
N LEU A 44 -24.12 11.04 12.27
CA LEU A 44 -22.79 11.09 12.89
C LEU A 44 -22.26 9.69 13.21
N LEU A 45 -23.10 8.80 13.76
CA LEU A 45 -22.75 7.40 13.99
C LEU A 45 -22.36 6.69 12.69
N GLY A 46 -23.12 6.90 11.61
CA GLY A 46 -22.81 6.37 10.28
C GLY A 46 -21.44 6.83 9.78
N ILE A 47 -21.13 8.13 9.90
CA ILE A 47 -19.82 8.68 9.50
C ILE A 47 -18.69 8.05 10.32
N VAL A 48 -18.83 7.95 11.64
CA VAL A 48 -17.81 7.33 12.51
C VAL A 48 -17.59 5.87 12.12
N ILE A 49 -18.65 5.10 11.89
CA ILE A 49 -18.55 3.70 11.46
C ILE A 49 -17.88 3.61 10.09
N CYS A 50 -18.24 4.44 9.13
CA CYS A 50 -17.59 4.50 7.81
C CYS A 50 -16.10 4.84 7.92
N CYS A 51 -15.73 5.81 8.76
CA CYS A 51 -14.33 6.16 9.02
C CYS A 51 -13.56 4.98 9.66
N LEU A 52 -14.16 4.30 10.64
CA LEU A 52 -13.54 3.12 11.26
C LEU A 52 -13.35 1.98 10.26
N ILE A 53 -14.33 1.72 9.40
CA ILE A 53 -14.21 0.72 8.34
C ILE A 53 -13.11 1.13 7.37
N PHE A 54 -13.13 2.36 6.84
CA PHE A 54 -12.12 2.82 5.87
C PHE A 54 -10.71 2.78 6.45
N CYS A 55 -10.52 3.27 7.68
CA CYS A 55 -9.25 3.19 8.41
C CYS A 55 -8.83 1.73 8.63
N SER A 56 -9.75 0.84 9.02
CA SER A 56 -9.45 -0.58 9.22
C SER A 56 -9.07 -1.30 7.93
N GLN A 57 -9.68 -0.93 6.79
CA GLN A 57 -9.34 -1.47 5.48
C GLN A 57 -7.96 -1.00 5.03
N LEU A 58 -7.66 0.30 5.20
CA LEU A 58 -6.33 0.85 4.94
C LEU A 58 -5.26 0.18 5.83
N TRP A 59 -5.59 -0.07 7.09
CA TRP A 59 -4.70 -0.71 8.03
C TRP A 59 -4.50 -2.20 7.70
N ARG A 60 -5.56 -2.94 7.34
CA ARG A 60 -5.45 -4.32 6.82
C ARG A 60 -4.61 -4.40 5.54
N GLN A 61 -4.77 -3.44 4.63
CA GLN A 61 -3.94 -3.36 3.42
C GLN A 61 -2.45 -3.20 3.79
N LYS A 62 -2.15 -2.33 4.76
CA LYS A 62 -0.79 -2.15 5.29
C LYS A 62 -0.28 -3.40 6.01
N GLN A 63 -1.16 -4.15 6.67
CA GLN A 63 -0.80 -5.36 7.43
C GLN A 63 -0.59 -6.59 6.54
N THR A 64 -1.20 -6.64 5.35
CA THR A 64 -1.00 -7.72 4.37
C THR A 64 0.42 -7.68 3.78
N GLN A 65 1.03 -6.49 3.69
CA GLN A 65 2.45 -6.30 3.35
C GLN A 65 3.44 -6.73 4.45
N LEU A 66 2.98 -6.88 5.70
CA LEU A 66 3.83 -7.23 6.84
C LEU A 66 3.86 -8.73 7.16
N LYS A 67 3.03 -9.57 6.53
CA LYS A 67 3.17 -11.01 6.67
C LYS A 67 4.56 -11.41 6.13
N PRO A 68 5.37 -12.15 6.91
CA PRO A 68 6.66 -12.62 6.43
C PRO A 68 6.39 -13.54 5.24
N ILE A 69 6.67 -13.05 4.04
CA ILE A 69 6.69 -13.89 2.85
C ILE A 69 7.84 -14.88 3.09
N LYS A 70 7.50 -16.14 3.39
CA LYS A 70 8.43 -17.25 3.26
C LYS A 70 8.77 -17.30 1.77
N CYS A 71 9.95 -16.84 1.40
CA CYS A 71 10.34 -16.78 -0.01
C CYS A 71 10.51 -18.21 -0.53
N PRO A 72 9.62 -18.69 -1.42
CA PRO A 72 9.83 -19.97 -2.05
C PRO A 72 11.02 -19.82 -3.00
N VAL A 73 12.13 -20.49 -2.71
CA VAL A 73 13.22 -20.69 -3.67
C VAL A 73 12.88 -21.96 -4.43
N LEU A 74 12.33 -21.81 -5.64
CA LEU A 74 12.02 -22.96 -6.49
C LEU A 74 13.23 -23.27 -7.38
N ASN A 75 13.76 -24.49 -7.30
CA ASN A 75 14.66 -25.05 -8.32
C ASN A 75 13.82 -25.43 -9.56
N PRO A 76 14.06 -24.88 -10.75
CA PRO A 76 13.21 -25.19 -11.90
C PRO A 76 13.70 -26.47 -12.60
N THR A 77 12.89 -27.53 -12.54
CA THR A 77 12.94 -28.65 -13.48
C THR A 77 11.84 -28.41 -14.53
N GLY A 78 12.17 -27.74 -15.62
CA GLY A 78 11.19 -27.52 -16.70
C GLY A 78 11.73 -26.71 -17.88
N ARG A 79 11.78 -27.33 -19.06
CA ARG A 79 12.09 -26.69 -20.35
C ARG A 79 10.81 -26.13 -20.97
N LEU A 80 10.62 -24.82 -21.05
CA LEU A 80 9.65 -24.17 -21.95
C LEU A 80 10.15 -22.79 -22.42
N THR A 81 9.73 -22.39 -23.62
CA THR A 81 10.39 -21.48 -24.57
C THR A 81 9.85 -20.04 -24.61
N SER A 82 9.70 -19.37 -23.47
CA SER A 82 9.46 -17.91 -23.44
C SER A 82 10.11 -17.31 -22.19
N ILE A 83 11.09 -16.41 -22.40
CA ILE A 83 12.18 -16.12 -21.46
C ILE A 83 12.01 -14.71 -20.88
N LEU A 84 10.85 -14.36 -20.34
CA LEU A 84 10.72 -13.16 -19.50
C LEU A 84 10.55 -13.63 -18.06
N ILE A 85 11.55 -13.35 -17.23
CA ILE A 85 11.43 -13.55 -15.80
C ILE A 85 11.25 -12.22 -15.11
N LEU A 86 10.30 -12.18 -14.18
CA LEU A 86 10.21 -11.17 -13.14
C LEU A 86 10.54 -11.81 -11.80
N PHE A 87 11.36 -11.13 -11.01
CA PHE A 87 11.72 -11.49 -9.65
C PHE A 87 11.26 -10.42 -8.68
N THR A 88 10.78 -10.85 -7.53
CA THR A 88 10.30 -9.99 -6.44
C THR A 88 11.37 -9.90 -5.34
N PHE A 89 11.52 -8.74 -4.73
CA PHE A 89 12.46 -8.57 -3.62
C PHE A 89 12.02 -9.39 -2.39
N CYS A 90 12.95 -10.17 -1.84
CA CYS A 90 12.77 -10.96 -0.63
C CYS A 90 13.54 -10.32 0.54
N PRO A 91 12.86 -9.69 1.51
CA PRO A 91 13.54 -9.09 2.66
C PRO A 91 14.03 -10.16 3.66
N PRO A 92 15.17 -9.94 4.35
CA PRO A 92 15.59 -10.79 5.46
C PRO A 92 14.65 -10.63 6.67
N ALA A 93 14.62 -11.63 7.56
CA ALA A 93 13.82 -11.64 8.78
C ALA A 93 14.31 -10.68 9.90
N GLY A 94 15.12 -9.66 9.56
CA GLY A 94 15.75 -8.76 10.52
C GLY A 94 16.31 -7.49 9.88
N PRO A 95 16.93 -6.58 10.67
CA PRO A 95 17.51 -5.35 10.17
C PRO A 95 18.61 -5.64 9.15
N ARG A 96 18.58 -4.91 8.03
CA ARG A 96 19.46 -5.15 6.91
C ARG A 96 20.89 -4.70 7.22
N LYS A 97 21.81 -5.66 7.24
CA LYS A 97 23.26 -5.42 7.34
C LYS A 97 24.01 -5.66 6.02
N ASP A 98 23.44 -6.48 5.14
CA ASP A 98 24.02 -6.83 3.83
C ASP A 98 23.47 -5.88 2.74
N PRO A 99 24.34 -5.20 1.96
CA PRO A 99 23.91 -4.37 0.83
C PRO A 99 23.32 -5.20 -0.32
N THR A 100 23.48 -6.52 -0.33
CA THR A 100 22.96 -7.38 -1.39
C THR A 100 21.44 -7.55 -1.29
N LEU A 101 20.72 -7.24 -2.36
CA LEU A 101 19.31 -7.54 -2.51
C LEU A 101 19.14 -8.98 -2.94
N ARG A 102 18.26 -9.70 -2.24
CA ARG A 102 17.90 -11.08 -2.58
C ARG A 102 16.57 -11.07 -3.30
N TRP A 103 16.56 -11.75 -4.43
CA TRP A 103 15.39 -11.91 -5.26
C TRP A 103 14.72 -13.25 -5.00
N ALA A 104 13.43 -13.34 -5.28
CA ALA A 104 12.67 -14.58 -5.25
C ALA A 104 11.76 -14.64 -6.48
N ALA A 105 11.52 -15.85 -6.98
CA ALA A 105 10.58 -16.10 -8.05
C ALA A 105 9.73 -17.33 -7.73
N GLY A 106 8.50 -17.31 -8.22
CA GLY A 106 7.59 -18.43 -8.15
C GLY A 106 6.14 -18.00 -8.30
N PRO A 107 5.25 -18.92 -8.71
CA PRO A 107 3.83 -18.62 -8.93
C PRO A 107 3.13 -18.14 -7.65
N ALA A 108 3.64 -18.52 -6.48
CA ALA A 108 3.12 -18.08 -5.18
C ALA A 108 3.40 -16.60 -4.86
N LEU A 109 4.33 -15.96 -5.59
CA LEU A 109 4.71 -14.55 -5.41
C LEU A 109 4.01 -13.62 -6.44
N GLY A 110 2.93 -14.10 -7.08
CA GLY A 110 2.16 -13.34 -8.05
C GLY A 110 2.81 -13.32 -9.44
N ARG A 111 3.10 -12.12 -9.97
CA ARG A 111 3.63 -11.90 -11.33
C ARG A 111 5.10 -12.33 -11.54
N SER A 112 5.70 -13.06 -10.59
CA SER A 112 7.05 -13.59 -10.76
C SER A 112 7.00 -14.97 -11.40
N PHE A 113 7.70 -15.15 -12.53
CA PHE A 113 7.67 -16.36 -13.34
C PHE A 113 9.04 -17.04 -13.35
N THR A 114 9.12 -18.36 -13.32
CA THR A 114 10.40 -19.10 -13.22
C THR A 114 10.88 -19.69 -14.55
N HIS A 115 10.73 -18.95 -15.66
CA HIS A 115 11.10 -19.44 -17.00
C HIS A 115 12.33 -18.70 -17.57
N GLY A 116 13.53 -19.29 -17.45
CA GLY A 116 14.78 -18.67 -17.92
C GLY A 116 15.97 -18.87 -16.97
N PRO A 117 16.86 -17.86 -16.77
CA PRO A 117 18.04 -18.00 -15.91
C PRO A 117 17.70 -18.44 -14.48
N GLY A 118 18.61 -19.22 -13.88
CA GLY A 118 18.40 -19.82 -12.57
C GLY A 118 18.42 -18.78 -11.46
N LEU A 119 17.80 -19.11 -10.34
CA LEU A 119 17.89 -18.29 -9.13
C LEU A 119 18.45 -19.16 -8.00
N GLU A 120 19.69 -18.90 -7.61
CA GLU A 120 20.33 -19.60 -6.49
C GLU A 120 20.53 -18.62 -5.33
N LYS A 121 19.96 -18.93 -4.16
CA LYS A 121 20.09 -18.10 -2.93
C LYS A 121 19.68 -16.62 -3.13
N GLY A 122 18.83 -16.35 -4.11
CA GLY A 122 18.34 -15.01 -4.47
C GLY A 122 19.27 -14.20 -5.37
N GLN A 123 20.28 -14.84 -5.96
CA GLN A 123 21.13 -14.30 -7.02
C GLN A 123 20.80 -15.00 -8.34
N LEU A 124 20.94 -14.26 -9.44
CA LEU A 124 20.59 -14.75 -10.77
C LEU A 124 21.79 -15.48 -11.39
N TYR A 125 21.58 -16.69 -11.89
CA TYR A 125 22.57 -17.50 -12.58
C TYR A 125 22.25 -17.65 -14.07
N ILE A 126 23.21 -17.33 -14.93
CA ILE A 126 23.04 -17.39 -16.38
C ILE A 126 23.45 -18.76 -16.92
N HIS A 127 22.51 -19.45 -17.56
CA HIS A 127 22.72 -20.77 -18.16
C HIS A 127 23.00 -20.75 -19.66
N ARG A 128 22.70 -19.64 -20.34
CA ARG A 128 22.84 -19.50 -21.78
C ARG A 128 23.54 -18.17 -22.07
N GLU A 129 24.47 -18.21 -23.00
CA GLU A 129 25.14 -17.00 -23.47
C GLU A 129 24.23 -16.20 -24.42
N GLY A 130 24.43 -14.88 -24.43
CA GLY A 130 23.87 -13.99 -25.43
C GLY A 130 23.55 -12.61 -24.88
N ILE A 131 22.76 -11.85 -25.64
CA ILE A 131 22.31 -10.52 -25.26
C ILE A 131 21.01 -10.60 -24.47
N TYR A 132 21.07 -10.08 -23.24
CA TYR A 132 19.95 -9.99 -22.33
C TYR A 132 19.51 -8.54 -22.14
N ARG A 133 18.20 -8.34 -22.12
CA ARG A 133 17.55 -7.11 -21.68
C ARG A 133 17.23 -7.23 -20.19
N LEU A 134 17.98 -6.49 -19.39
CA LEU A 134 17.75 -6.31 -17.97
C LEU A 134 16.72 -5.20 -17.76
N HIS A 135 15.77 -5.42 -16.85
CA HIS A 135 14.83 -4.43 -16.39
C HIS A 135 14.81 -4.44 -14.87
N ILE A 136 15.04 -3.29 -14.24
CA ILE A 136 15.02 -3.19 -12.79
C ILE A 136 14.19 -2.00 -12.38
N GLN A 137 13.36 -2.18 -11.35
CA GLN A 137 12.70 -1.10 -10.65
C GLN A 137 12.84 -1.36 -9.15
N VAL A 138 13.30 -0.35 -8.42
CA VAL A 138 13.41 -0.41 -6.97
C VAL A 138 12.78 0.84 -6.39
N THR A 139 11.81 0.64 -5.52
CA THR A 139 11.18 1.70 -4.73
C THR A 139 11.57 1.51 -3.28
N LEU A 140 11.92 2.58 -2.58
CA LEU A 140 12.28 2.50 -1.17
C LEU A 140 11.02 2.52 -0.28
N ALA A 141 11.03 1.68 0.76
CA ALA A 141 10.05 1.73 1.82
C ALA A 141 10.35 2.95 2.72
N ASN A 142 9.30 3.65 3.14
CA ASN A 142 9.39 4.82 4.03
C ASN A 142 10.13 6.02 3.43
N CYS A 143 9.83 6.38 2.19
CA CYS A 143 10.20 7.68 1.65
C CYS A 143 9.41 8.79 2.36
N SER A 144 9.98 9.31 3.44
CA SER A 144 9.52 10.53 4.09
C SER A 144 10.55 11.63 3.92
N SER A 145 10.12 12.89 4.03
CA SER A 145 11.00 14.06 3.94
C SER A 145 12.16 14.01 4.94
N ALA A 146 12.02 13.32 6.07
CA ALA A 146 13.06 13.14 7.07
C ALA A 146 14.23 12.24 6.60
N TYR A 147 13.98 11.31 5.68
CA TYR A 147 15.01 10.40 5.12
C TYR A 147 15.57 10.87 3.78
N SER A 148 15.14 12.04 3.27
CA SER A 148 15.50 12.56 1.95
C SER A 148 17.02 12.65 1.76
N THR A 149 17.75 13.16 2.75
CA THR A 149 19.21 13.36 2.67
C THR A 149 19.99 12.06 2.53
N ILE A 150 19.57 11.00 3.22
CA ILE A 150 20.18 9.66 3.15
C ILE A 150 19.79 8.99 1.83
N GLN A 151 18.52 9.10 1.46
CA GLN A 151 17.99 8.58 0.20
C GLN A 151 18.70 9.16 -1.02
N HIS A 152 19.02 10.46 -1.02
CA HIS A 152 19.72 11.12 -2.13
C HIS A 152 21.06 10.47 -2.47
N ARG A 153 21.71 9.85 -1.48
CA ARG A 153 23.02 9.19 -1.64
C ARG A 153 22.90 7.70 -1.91
N ALA A 154 21.69 7.14 -1.79
CA ALA A 154 21.45 5.74 -2.08
C ALA A 154 21.59 5.48 -3.58
N THR A 155 22.09 4.32 -3.93
CA THR A 155 22.34 3.89 -5.30
C THR A 155 22.06 2.39 -5.39
N VAL A 156 21.25 1.98 -6.36
CA VAL A 156 21.12 0.58 -6.73
C VAL A 156 22.16 0.27 -7.80
N ALA A 157 22.97 -0.76 -7.59
CA ALA A 157 23.88 -1.28 -8.58
C ALA A 157 23.50 -2.71 -8.97
N VAL A 158 23.48 -3.01 -10.26
CA VAL A 158 23.42 -4.38 -10.76
C VAL A 158 24.77 -4.69 -11.38
N GLY A 159 25.34 -5.85 -11.07
CA GLY A 159 26.63 -6.24 -11.60
C GLY A 159 26.82 -7.75 -11.61
N ILE A 160 27.86 -8.17 -12.31
CA ILE A 160 28.34 -9.55 -12.31
C ILE A 160 29.24 -9.69 -11.07
N CYS A 161 28.89 -10.61 -10.18
CA CYS A 161 29.64 -10.90 -8.96
C CYS A 161 30.52 -12.14 -9.07
N SER A 162 30.15 -13.06 -9.96
CA SER A 162 30.88 -14.28 -10.21
C SER A 162 31.03 -14.48 -11.72
N PRO A 163 32.22 -14.85 -12.21
CA PRO A 163 33.44 -15.16 -11.43
C PRO A 163 34.10 -13.92 -10.81
N ALA A 164 34.62 -14.04 -9.57
CA ALA A 164 35.17 -12.92 -8.79
C ALA A 164 36.36 -12.21 -9.47
N ALA A 165 37.04 -12.88 -10.41
CA ALA A 165 38.08 -12.30 -11.25
C ALA A 165 37.57 -11.19 -12.18
N HIS A 166 36.27 -11.12 -12.46
CA HIS A 166 35.65 -10.21 -13.42
C HIS A 166 34.39 -9.54 -12.84
N SER A 167 34.49 -8.93 -11.66
CA SER A 167 33.35 -8.20 -11.10
C SER A 167 33.07 -6.93 -11.92
N ILE A 168 31.97 -6.91 -12.69
CA ILE A 168 31.63 -5.82 -13.61
C ILE A 168 30.32 -5.16 -13.16
N SER A 169 30.30 -3.83 -13.11
CA SER A 169 29.09 -3.05 -12.83
C SER A 169 28.29 -2.86 -14.12
N LEU A 170 27.10 -3.47 -14.21
CA LEU A 170 26.21 -3.37 -15.37
C LEU A 170 25.26 -2.17 -15.28
N LEU A 171 24.78 -1.83 -14.09
CA LEU A 171 23.91 -0.69 -13.88
C LEU A 171 24.28 -0.01 -12.57
N ARG A 172 24.18 1.32 -12.52
CA ARG A 172 24.23 2.11 -11.30
C ARG A 172 23.17 3.20 -11.39
N LEU A 173 22.20 3.14 -10.50
CA LEU A 173 21.02 3.98 -10.48
C LEU A 173 20.98 4.74 -9.16
N PRO A 174 21.44 6.00 -9.15
CA PRO A 174 21.31 6.84 -7.98
C PRO A 174 19.83 7.20 -7.77
N PHE A 175 19.37 7.19 -6.52
CA PHE A 175 18.01 7.64 -6.21
C PHE A 175 17.86 9.14 -6.38
N GLY A 176 18.89 9.91 -6.02
CA GLY A 176 18.81 11.38 -6.06
C GLY A 176 17.55 11.84 -5.33
N GLN A 177 16.78 12.76 -5.92
CA GLN A 177 15.54 13.28 -5.34
C GLN A 177 14.35 12.29 -5.41
N SER A 178 14.49 11.15 -6.08
CA SER A 178 13.40 10.20 -6.33
C SER A 178 13.40 9.06 -5.33
N CYS A 179 12.21 8.57 -4.97
CA CYS A 179 12.00 7.39 -4.14
C CYS A 179 12.08 6.08 -4.92
N THR A 180 11.92 6.17 -6.23
CA THR A 180 11.90 5.07 -7.15
C THR A 180 12.96 5.30 -8.21
N VAL A 181 13.71 4.24 -8.51
CA VAL A 181 14.60 4.19 -9.66
C VAL A 181 14.19 3.04 -10.55
N ALA A 182 14.18 3.29 -11.84
CA ALA A 182 13.90 2.29 -12.85
C ALA A 182 14.92 2.42 -13.97
N SER A 183 15.33 1.28 -14.54
CA SER A 183 16.20 1.27 -15.70
C SER A 183 16.04 -0.01 -16.49
N GLN A 184 16.31 0.12 -17.79
CA GLN A 184 16.40 -1.00 -18.70
C GLN A 184 17.73 -0.90 -19.45
N ARG A 185 18.44 -2.03 -19.58
CA ARG A 185 19.72 -2.08 -20.31
C ARG A 185 19.90 -3.41 -21.02
N LEU A 186 20.44 -3.35 -22.23
CA LEU A 186 20.95 -4.52 -22.94
C LEU A 186 22.39 -4.79 -22.50
N THR A 187 22.69 -6.04 -22.20
CA THR A 187 24.04 -6.48 -21.84
C THR A 187 24.30 -7.86 -22.40
N HIS A 188 25.54 -8.10 -22.79
CA HIS A 188 26.02 -9.45 -23.04
C HIS A 188 26.24 -10.15 -21.69
N LEU A 189 25.80 -11.40 -21.58
CA LEU A 189 26.07 -12.26 -20.42
C LEU A 189 26.55 -13.62 -20.91
N ALA A 190 27.59 -14.13 -20.27
CA ALA A 190 28.17 -15.43 -20.55
C ALA A 190 27.55 -16.52 -19.68
N VAL A 191 27.72 -17.77 -20.10
CA VAL A 191 27.34 -18.92 -19.28
C VAL A 191 28.18 -18.93 -18.00
N GLY A 192 27.51 -19.07 -16.85
CA GLY A 192 28.15 -19.08 -15.53
C GLY A 192 28.21 -17.72 -14.83
N ASP A 193 27.82 -16.63 -15.51
CA ASP A 193 27.72 -15.32 -14.89
C ASP A 193 26.66 -15.33 -13.77
N VAL A 194 27.02 -14.75 -12.63
CA VAL A 194 26.09 -14.51 -11.52
C VAL A 194 25.84 -13.03 -11.36
N LEU A 195 24.59 -12.61 -11.51
CA LEU A 195 24.19 -11.23 -11.27
C LEU A 195 23.81 -11.03 -9.80
N CYS A 196 24.42 -10.02 -9.17
CA CYS A 196 23.92 -9.47 -7.93
C CYS A 196 23.31 -8.10 -8.15
N THR A 197 22.39 -7.77 -7.26
CA THR A 197 21.92 -6.40 -7.10
C THR A 197 22.30 -5.92 -5.72
N ASN A 198 22.96 -4.77 -5.64
CA ASN A 198 23.38 -4.15 -4.40
C ASN A 198 22.65 -2.82 -4.23
N LEU A 199 22.16 -2.54 -3.03
CA LEU A 199 21.66 -1.22 -2.64
C LEU A 199 22.66 -0.62 -1.66
N THR A 200 23.21 0.55 -1.99
CA THR A 200 24.04 1.29 -1.04
C THR A 200 23.17 1.83 0.09
N LEU A 201 23.71 1.84 1.30
CA LEU A 201 23.05 2.24 2.55
C LEU A 201 22.01 1.21 3.05
N PRO A 202 21.74 1.14 4.38
CA PRO A 202 20.82 0.16 4.97
C PRO A 202 19.35 0.55 4.78
N LEU A 203 19.00 1.05 3.59
CA LEU A 203 17.62 1.37 3.25
C LEU A 203 16.85 0.10 2.90
N LEU A 204 15.56 0.11 3.20
CA LEU A 204 14.66 -1.00 2.94
C LEU A 204 13.92 -0.72 1.63
N PRO A 205 13.97 -1.63 0.64
CA PRO A 205 13.06 -1.57 -0.51
C PRO A 205 11.63 -1.87 -0.10
N SER A 206 10.67 -1.37 -0.88
CA SER A 206 9.28 -1.78 -0.83
C SER A 206 9.17 -3.29 -1.11
N ARG A 207 8.28 -3.96 -0.40
CA ARG A 207 7.98 -5.39 -0.54
C ARG A 207 6.97 -5.66 -1.65
N ASN A 208 6.36 -4.61 -2.20
CA ASN A 208 5.39 -4.74 -3.28
C ASN A 208 6.09 -5.17 -4.57
N SER A 209 5.66 -6.29 -5.16
CA SER A 209 6.20 -6.81 -6.42
C SER A 209 5.98 -5.90 -7.62
N GLU A 210 4.99 -4.99 -7.56
CA GLU A 210 4.78 -3.99 -8.60
C GLU A 210 5.70 -2.76 -8.44
N GLU A 211 6.23 -2.53 -7.25
CA GLU A 211 7.08 -1.37 -6.95
C GLU A 211 8.57 -1.71 -6.96
N THR A 212 8.93 -2.93 -6.53
CA THR A 212 10.30 -3.43 -6.47
C THR A 212 10.39 -4.79 -7.15
N PHE A 213 11.00 -4.80 -8.33
CA PHE A 213 11.20 -6.00 -9.12
C PHE A 213 12.47 -5.94 -9.97
N PHE A 214 12.97 -7.11 -10.31
CA PHE A 214 14.06 -7.28 -11.26
C PHE A 214 13.63 -8.28 -12.31
N GLY A 215 13.85 -7.97 -13.57
CA GLY A 215 13.50 -8.84 -14.67
C GLY A 215 14.59 -8.94 -15.70
N ILE A 216 14.61 -10.06 -16.40
CA ILE A 216 15.59 -10.35 -17.44
C ILE A 216 14.92 -11.08 -18.59
N HIS A 217 15.30 -10.67 -19.80
CA HIS A 217 14.79 -11.22 -21.03
C HIS A 217 15.91 -11.52 -22.02
N TRP A 218 16.01 -12.76 -22.48
CA TRP A 218 16.98 -13.14 -23.52
C TRP A 218 16.48 -12.65 -24.88
N VAL A 219 17.29 -11.88 -25.61
CA VAL A 219 16.87 -11.23 -26.86
C VAL A 219 17.39 -11.99 -28.08
N TYR A 220 18.69 -12.22 -28.15
CA TYR A 220 19.35 -12.94 -29.24
C TYR A 220 20.70 -13.50 -28.76
N PRO A 221 21.22 -14.57 -29.41
CA PRO A 221 22.53 -15.13 -29.10
C PRO A 221 23.66 -14.16 -29.44
#